data_AF-A0AA40VIC1-F1
#
_entry.id   AF-A0AA40VIC1-F1
#
_cell.length_a   1.000
_cell.length_b   1.000
_cell.length_c   1.000
_cell.angle_alpha   90.00
_cell.angle_beta   90.00
_cell.angle_gamma   90.00
#
_symmetry.space_group_name_H-M   'P 1'
#
loop_
_entity.id
_entity.type
_entity.pdbx_description
1 polymer ?
#
loop_
_entity_poly.entity_id
_entity_poly.type
_entity_poly.pdbx_seq_one_letter_code
_entity_poly.pdbx_strand_id
1 'polypeptide(L)' 'MPTPPRTITSSLALHGARWLRSSYSTGANNCVETARPAAGPLAGLLAVRDSKAPAGPALLFSPESWTEFVTAVR' A
#
# COMPACT_ATOMS: atom_id res chain seq x y z
N MET A 1 -7.68 26.06 -5.66
CA MET A 1 -7.50 24.86 -4.82
C MET A 1 -6.09 24.33 -5.07
N PRO A 2 -5.23 24.19 -4.05
CA PRO A 2 -3.93 23.56 -4.26
C PRO A 2 -4.14 22.05 -4.42
N THR A 3 -3.79 21.52 -5.58
CA THR A 3 -3.73 20.08 -5.82
C THR A 3 -2.70 19.46 -4.88
N PRO A 4 -3.06 18.44 -4.06
CA PRO A 4 -2.06 17.77 -3.24
C PRO A 4 -1.03 17.06 -4.14
N PRO A 5 0.26 17.06 -3.77
CA PRO A 5 1.30 16.42 -4.55
C PRO A 5 1.01 14.91 -4.64
N ARG A 6 0.80 14.41 -5.87
CA ARG A 6 0.57 12.98 -6.19
C ARG A 6 1.88 12.17 -6.11
N THR A 7 2.71 12.43 -5.10
CA THR A 7 3.95 11.67 -4.92
C THR A 7 3.62 10.45 -4.07
N ILE A 8 3.52 9.28 -4.69
CA ILE A 8 3.39 8.02 -3.97
C ILE A 8 4.75 7.73 -3.33
N THR A 9 4.86 7.97 -2.02
CA THR A 9 6.06 7.62 -1.25
C THR A 9 6.26 6.11 -1.31
N SER A 10 7.36 5.67 -1.90
CA SER A 10 7.74 4.26 -1.95
C SER A 10 8.79 4.03 -0.87
N SER A 11 8.54 3.13 0.08
CA SER A 11 9.46 2.88 1.19
C SER A 11 9.82 1.41 1.30
N LEU A 12 11.12 1.14 1.49
CA LEU A 12 11.67 -0.16 1.85
C LEU A 12 11.65 -0.38 3.38
N ALA A 13 11.41 0.68 4.16
CA ALA A 13 11.55 0.68 5.60
C ALA A 13 10.24 0.36 6.35
N LEU A 14 9.47 -0.63 5.90
CA LEU A 14 8.27 -1.11 6.60
C LEU A 14 8.60 -2.22 7.61
N HIS A 15 9.60 -1.97 8.45
CA HIS A 15 10.01 -2.87 9.53
C HIS A 15 8.88 -2.94 10.58
N GLY A 16 8.26 -4.10 10.74
CA GLY A 16 7.17 -4.33 11.71
C GLY A 16 5.74 -4.09 11.18
N ALA A 17 5.57 -3.82 9.89
CA ALA A 17 4.24 -3.72 9.31
C ALA A 17 3.54 -5.09 9.26
N ARG A 18 2.31 -5.16 9.78
CA ARG A 18 1.47 -6.37 9.71
C ARG A 18 0.83 -6.46 8.32
N TRP A 19 1.45 -7.26 7.46
CA TRP A 19 0.95 -7.52 6.10
C TRP A 19 -0.23 -8.48 6.14
N LEU A 20 -1.37 -8.04 5.60
CA LEU A 20 -2.51 -8.88 5.27
C LEU A 20 -2.48 -9.19 3.78
N ARG A 21 -2.51 -10.49 3.48
CA ARG A 21 -2.70 -11.00 2.12
C ARG A 21 -4.19 -11.02 1.80
N SER A 22 -4.56 -10.54 0.62
CA SER A 22 -5.95 -10.60 0.15
C SER A 22 -6.37 -12.04 -0.15
N SER A 23 -7.57 -12.42 0.28
CA SER A 23 -8.17 -13.75 0.06
C SER A 23 -8.47 -14.06 -1.41
N TYR A 24 -8.49 -13.06 -2.30
CA TYR A 24 -8.59 -13.25 -3.76
C TYR A 24 -7.29 -13.77 -4.41
N SER A 25 -6.23 -13.98 -3.63
CA SER A 25 -4.95 -14.54 -4.07
C SER A 25 -5.00 -16.09 -4.24
N THR A 26 -6.12 -16.65 -4.72
CA THR A 26 -6.35 -18.11 -4.76
C THR A 26 -5.85 -18.81 -6.02
N GLY A 27 -5.43 -18.08 -7.06
CA GLY A 27 -4.93 -18.71 -8.26
C GLY A 27 -4.29 -17.72 -9.22
N ALA A 28 -3.08 -18.04 -9.66
CA ALA A 28 -2.28 -17.30 -10.64
C ALA A 28 -1.75 -15.94 -10.17
N ASN A 29 -0.65 -15.97 -9.41
CA ASN A 29 0.48 -15.07 -9.59
C ASN A 29 0.17 -13.56 -9.57
N ASN A 30 -0.83 -13.09 -8.82
CA ASN A 30 -1.19 -11.65 -8.72
C ASN A 30 -1.48 -11.27 -7.26
N CYS A 31 -0.73 -11.87 -6.34
CA CYS A 31 -0.98 -11.74 -4.91
C CYS A 31 -0.47 -10.38 -4.43
N VAL A 32 -1.37 -9.49 -4.04
CA VAL A 32 -1.03 -8.23 -3.37
C VAL A 32 -1.16 -8.39 -1.86
N GLU A 33 -0.21 -7.80 -1.13
CA GLU A 33 -0.26 -7.71 0.32
C GLU A 33 -0.42 -6.25 0.72
N THR A 34 -1.29 -6.01 1.69
CA THR A 34 -1.55 -4.67 2.21
C THR A 34 -1.18 -4.61 3.68
N ALA A 35 -0.60 -3.51 4.13
CA ALA A 35 -0.33 -3.28 5.53
C ALA A 35 -0.76 -1.87 5.92
N ARG A 36 -1.22 -1.72 7.16
CA ARG A 36 -1.42 -0.42 7.77
C ARG A 36 -0.34 -0.25 8.83
N PRO A 37 0.72 0.52 8.56
CA PRO A 37 1.71 0.84 9.59
C PRO A 37 1.00 1.56 10.74
N ALA A 38 1.18 1.05 11.96
CA ALA A 38 0.55 1.61 13.15
C ALA A 38 1.47 2.59 13.89
N ALA A 39 2.75 2.66 13.53
CA ALA A 39 3.77 3.44 14.22
C ALA A 39 4.79 4.05 13.23
N GLY A 40 5.39 5.17 13.64
CA GLY A 40 6.40 5.89 12.86
C GLY A 40 5.83 6.95 11.90
N PRO A 41 6.68 7.57 11.06
CA PRO A 41 6.27 8.63 10.13
C PRO A 41 5.30 8.16 9.02
N LEU A 42 5.06 6.85 8.94
CA LEU A 42 4.16 6.22 7.98
C LEU A 42 2.84 5.77 8.63
N ALA A 43 2.64 6.08 9.92
CA ALA A 43 1.42 5.72 10.63
C ALA A 43 0.21 6.40 9.99
N GLY A 44 -0.86 5.63 9.76
CA GLY A 44 -2.08 6.11 9.11
C GLY A 44 -2.06 6.06 7.58
N LEU A 45 -0.95 5.62 6.96
CA LEU A 45 -0.89 5.33 5.53
C LEU A 45 -1.30 3.86 5.26
N LEU A 46 -1.68 3.58 4.02
CA LEU A 46 -1.90 2.24 3.51
C LEU A 46 -0.72 1.83 2.65
N ALA A 47 0.02 0.83 3.10
CA ALA A 47 1.09 0.24 2.32
C ALA A 47 0.55 -0.90 1.46
N VAL A 48 0.94 -0.93 0.19
CA VAL A 48 0.62 -2.00 -0.75
C VAL A 48 1.93 -2.50 -1.34
N ARG A 49 2.15 -3.81 -1.31
CA ARG A 49 3.30 -4.45 -1.95
C ARG A 49 2.85 -5.64 -2.77
N ASP A 50 3.65 -5.98 -3.77
CA ASP A 50 3.52 -7.21 -4.52
C ASP A 50 4.15 -8.38 -3.73
N SER A 51 3.40 -9.47 -3.56
CA SER A 51 3.85 -10.64 -2.81
C SER A 51 5.03 -11.36 -3.47
N LYS A 52 5.29 -11.16 -4.77
CA LYS A 52 6.44 -11.77 -5.48
C LYS A 52 7.73 -11.00 -5.21
N ALA A 53 7.63 -9.74 -4.82
CA ALA A 53 8.76 -8.89 -4.45
C ALA A 53 8.65 -8.45 -2.99
N PRO A 54 8.75 -9.38 -2.01
CA PRO A 54 8.62 -9.05 -0.59
C PRO A 54 9.74 -8.13 -0.06
N ALA A 55 10.89 -8.11 -0.74
CA ALA A 55 12.01 -7.20 -0.49
C ALA A 55 11.95 -5.90 -1.33
N GLY A 56 10.94 -5.77 -2.20
CA GLY A 56 10.73 -4.59 -3.02
C GLY A 56 10.12 -3.43 -2.23
N PRO A 57 10.15 -2.22 -2.80
CA PRO A 57 9.54 -1.05 -2.17
C PRO A 57 8.02 -1.23 -2.09
N ALA A 58 7.44 -0.94 -0.93
CA ALA A 58 5.99 -0.85 -0.79
C ALA A 58 5.51 0.54 -1.20
N LEU A 59 4.41 0.58 -1.94
CA LEU A 59 3.71 1.82 -2.28
C LEU A 59 2.90 2.27 -1.06
N LEU A 60 3.09 3.51 -0.62
CA LEU A 60 2.32 4.09 0.48
C LEU A 60 1.27 5.06 -0.07
N PHE A 61 0.02 4.80 0.30
CA PHE A 61 -1.13 5.62 -0.05
C PHE A 61 -1.66 6.32 1.20
N SER A 62 -2.06 7.58 1.07
CA SER A 62 -2.92 8.20 2.07
C SER A 62 -4.34 7.58 1.99
N PRO A 63 -5.15 7.61 3.06
CA PRO A 63 -6.52 7.13 3.03
C PRO A 63 -7.39 7.80 1.95
N GLU A 64 -7.16 9.10 1.73
CA GLU A 64 -7.86 9.90 0.71
C GLU A 64 -7.45 9.45 -0.70
N SER A 65 -6.15 9.34 -0.98
CA SER A 65 -5.66 8.87 -2.29
C SER A 65 -6.02 7.41 -2.56
N TRP A 66 -6.10 6.57 -1.52
CA TRP A 66 -6.58 5.19 -1.67
C TRP A 66 -8.06 5.16 -2.06
N THR A 67 -8.89 6.00 -1.42
CA THR A 67 -10.31 6.12 -1.76
C THR A 67 -10.51 6.61 -3.19
N GLU A 68 -9.77 7.64 -3.60
CA GLU A 68 -9.77 8.11 -5.00
C GLU A 68 -9.33 7.01 -5.97
N PHE A 69 -8.25 6.28 -5.66
CA PHE A 69 -7.76 5.19 -6.49
C PHE A 69 -8.80 4.09 -6.67
N VAL A 70 -9.41 3.60 -5.59
CA VAL A 70 -10.45 2.55 -5.66
C VAL A 70 -11.69 3.04 -6.42
N THR A 71 -12.04 4.32 -6.26
CA THR A 71 -13.17 4.91 -6.97
C THR A 71 -12.90 5.07 -8.47
N ALA A 72 -11.65 5.37 -8.84
CA ALA A 72 -11.22 5.49 -10.22
C ALA A 72 -11.02 4.13 -10.92
N VAL A 73 -10.64 3.08 -10.19
CA VAL A 73 -10.40 1.72 -10.70
C VAL A 73 -11.67 0.87 -10.58
N ARG A 74 -12.78 1.40 -11.09
CA ARG A 74 -14.06 0.68 -11.24
C ARG A 74 -14.13 -0.01 -12.60
#